data_AF-E0Y217-F1
#
_entry.id   AF-E0Y217-F1
#
_cell.length_a   1.000
_cell.length_b   1.000
_cell.length_c   1.000
_cell.angle_alpha   90.00
_cell.angle_beta   90.00
_cell.angle_gamma   90.00
#
_symmetry.space_group_name_H-M   'P 1'
#
loop_
_entity.id
_entity.type
_entity.pdbx_description
1 polymer ?
#
loop_
_entity_poly.entity_id
_entity_poly.type
_entity_poly.pdbx_seq_one_letter_code
_entity_poly.pdbx_strand_id
1 'polypeptide(L)' 'MTQTYLDRTAQAENVANVLHREGAVVMKDLIEPEQVDTIAAELSPQLDANGLKSRSIFNGTLLTATAT' A
#
# COMPACT_ATOMS: atom_id res chain seq x y z
N MET A 1 14.76 -1.29 7.13
CA MET A 1 14.37 -0.01 6.50
C MET A 1 13.16 0.50 7.24
N THR A 2 13.21 1.70 7.79
CA THR A 2 12.07 2.33 8.48
C THR A 2 11.26 3.09 7.45
N GLN A 3 9.97 2.79 7.32
CA GLN A 3 9.07 3.54 6.44
C GLN A 3 8.47 4.70 7.20
N THR A 4 8.50 5.90 6.61
CA THR A 4 7.80 7.05 7.18
C THR A 4 6.30 6.95 6.91
N TYR A 5 5.51 7.22 7.95
CA TYR A 5 4.06 7.28 7.90
C TYR A 5 3.61 8.73 8.03
N LEU A 6 2.72 9.16 7.15
CA LEU A 6 2.12 10.49 7.17
C LEU A 6 0.59 10.38 7.17
N ASP A 7 -0.10 11.26 7.88
CA ASP A 7 -1.56 11.34 7.85
C ASP A 7 -2.05 12.01 6.56
N ARG A 8 -3.33 11.79 6.22
CA ARG A 8 -3.98 12.42 5.05
C ARG A 8 -3.90 13.96 5.03
N THR A 9 -3.69 14.58 6.18
CA THR A 9 -3.58 16.04 6.34
C THR A 9 -2.14 16.55 6.16
N ALA A 10 -1.17 15.67 5.92
CA ALA A 10 0.21 16.06 5.69
C ALA A 10 0.30 16.94 4.44
N GLN A 11 1.11 18.00 4.53
CA GLN A 11 1.33 18.89 3.40
C GLN A 11 2.07 18.15 2.27
N ALA A 12 1.69 18.44 1.02
CA ALA A 12 2.25 17.79 -0.16
C ALA A 12 3.78 17.93 -0.24
N GLU A 13 4.33 19.06 0.21
CA GLU A 13 5.77 19.30 0.28
C GLU A 13 6.48 18.31 1.21
N ASN A 14 5.87 17.98 2.35
CA ASN A 14 6.43 17.00 3.28
C ASN A 14 6.40 15.58 2.68
N VAL A 15 5.32 15.23 1.99
CA VAL A 15 5.19 13.96 1.25
C VAL A 15 6.28 13.85 0.18
N ALA A 16 6.48 14.90 -0.61
CA ALA A 16 7.49 14.96 -1.67
C ALA A 16 8.92 14.84 -1.10
N ASN A 17 9.21 15.51 0.01
CA ASN A 17 10.50 15.43 0.67
C ASN A 17 10.81 14.02 1.19
N VAL A 18 9.82 13.34 1.78
CA VAL A 18 9.97 11.95 2.23
C VAL A 18 10.18 11.02 1.03
N LEU A 19 9.36 11.15 -0.02
CA LEU A 19 9.53 10.37 -1.25
C LEU A 19 10.90 10.54 -1.89
N HIS A 20 11.42 11.77 -1.92
CA HIS A 20 12.75 12.06 -2.47
C HIS A 20 13.87 11.41 -1.64
N ARG A 21 13.74 11.42 -0.31
CA ARG A 21 14.76 10.87 0.60
C ARG A 21 14.70 9.35 0.72
N GLU A 22 13.51 8.79 0.82
CA GLU A 22 13.27 7.40 1.23
C GLU A 22 12.77 6.52 0.08
N GLY A 23 12.37 7.11 -1.05
CA GLY A 23 11.84 6.41 -2.21
C GLY A 23 10.41 5.89 -2.05
N ALA A 24 9.87 5.91 -0.83
CA ALA A 24 8.51 5.47 -0.52
C ALA A 24 7.97 6.19 0.72
N VAL A 25 6.65 6.30 0.82
CA VAL A 25 5.94 6.84 1.99
C VAL A 25 4.60 6.12 2.15
N VAL A 26 4.17 5.88 3.39
CA VAL A 26 2.85 5.32 3.67
C VAL A 26 1.93 6.45 4.12
N MET A 27 0.85 6.69 3.36
CA MET A 27 -0.21 7.63 3.73
C MET A 27 -1.29 6.90 4.52
N LYS A 28 -1.52 7.33 5.77
CA LYS A 28 -2.56 6.80 6.65
C LYS A 28 -3.89 7.50 6.39
N ASP A 29 -4.96 6.71 6.46
CA ASP A 29 -6.35 7.16 6.38
C ASP A 29 -6.64 8.05 5.16
N LEU A 30 -5.94 7.79 4.04
CA LEU A 30 -6.08 8.57 2.80
C LEU A 30 -7.47 8.42 2.20
N ILE A 31 -8.06 7.23 2.34
CA ILE A 31 -9.38 6.85 1.83
C ILE A 31 -10.18 6.31 3.01
N GLU A 32 -11.47 6.62 3.05
CA GLU A 32 -12.34 6.12 4.11
C GLU A 32 -12.55 4.60 3.97
N PRO A 33 -12.65 3.84 5.09
CA PRO A 33 -12.81 2.39 5.03
C PRO A 33 -13.99 1.93 4.17
N GLU A 34 -15.12 2.63 4.23
CA GLU A 34 -16.33 2.30 3.45
C GLU A 34 -16.11 2.43 1.93
N GLN A 35 -15.26 3.37 1.51
CA GLN A 35 -14.90 3.53 0.10
C GLN A 35 -13.96 2.40 -0.35
N VAL A 36 -13.05 1.95 0.52
CA VAL A 36 -12.20 0.79 0.26
C VAL A 36 -13.05 -0.46 0.07
N ASP A 37 -14.03 -0.68 0.94
CA ASP A 37 -14.94 -1.83 0.86
C ASP A 37 -15.78 -1.80 -0.42
N THR A 38 -16.26 -0.62 -0.82
CA THR A 38 -17.01 -0.44 -2.07
C THR A 38 -16.15 -0.77 -3.29
N ILE A 39 -14.94 -0.21 -3.37
CA ILE A 39 -13.99 -0.49 -4.46
C ILE A 39 -13.64 -1.98 -4.49
N ALA A 40 -13.40 -2.59 -3.33
CA ALA A 40 -13.11 -4.02 -3.24
C ALA A 40 -14.29 -4.86 -3.75
N ALA A 41 -15.53 -4.52 -3.39
CA ALA A 41 -16.72 -5.23 -3.84
C ALA A 41 -16.94 -5.12 -5.35
N GLU A 42 -16.66 -3.96 -5.97
CA GLU A 42 -16.78 -3.76 -7.42
C GLU A 42 -15.67 -4.47 -8.22
N LEU A 43 -14.45 -4.49 -7.69
CA LEU A 43 -13.31 -5.09 -8.37
C LEU A 43 -13.21 -6.60 -8.15
N SER A 44 -13.64 -7.12 -7.00
CA SER A 44 -13.51 -8.54 -6.65
C SER A 44 -14.04 -9.49 -7.74
N PRO A 45 -15.25 -9.31 -8.31
CA PRO A 45 -15.75 -10.19 -9.37
C PRO A 45 -14.86 -10.20 -10.63
N GLN A 46 -14.26 -9.06 -10.97
CA GLN A 46 -13.40 -8.92 -12.14
C GLN A 46 -12.01 -9.51 -11.88
N LEU A 47 -11.48 -9.35 -10.68
CA LEU A 47 -10.21 -9.96 -10.26
C LEU A 47 -10.33 -11.49 -10.17
N ASP A 48 -11.47 -11.97 -9.69
CA ASP A 48 -11.82 -13.39 -9.59
C ASP A 48 -11.98 -14.03 -10.98
N ALA A 49 -12.66 -13.36 -11.90
CA ALA A 49 -12.83 -13.80 -13.28
C ALA A 49 -11.49 -13.89 -14.05
N ASN A 50 -10.52 -13.05 -13.69
CA ASN A 50 -9.17 -13.07 -14.27
C ASN A 50 -8.23 -14.11 -13.61
N GLY A 51 -8.75 -14.96 -12.70
CA GLY A 51 -7.94 -15.99 -12.04
C GLY A 51 -6.85 -15.44 -11.12
N LEU A 52 -6.96 -14.17 -10.70
CA LEU A 52 -5.94 -13.49 -9.88
C LEU A 52 -5.92 -13.98 -8.43
N LYS A 53 -6.94 -14.74 -7.97
CA LYS A 53 -6.88 -15.47 -6.70
C LYS A 53 -5.66 -16.41 -6.61
N SER A 54 -5.14 -16.87 -7.75
CA SER A 54 -4.04 -17.85 -7.82
C SER A 54 -2.69 -17.26 -8.23
N ARG A 55 -2.61 -15.96 -8.57
CA ARG A 55 -1.35 -15.25 -8.87
C ARG A 55 -1.13 -14.12 -7.88
N SER A 56 -0.93 -14.47 -6.62
CA SER A 56 -0.20 -13.58 -5.71
C SER A 56 1.26 -13.54 -6.17
N ILE A 57 1.62 -12.51 -6.93
CA ILE A 57 3.04 -12.12 -7.14
C ILE A 57 3.60 -11.37 -5.92
N PHE A 58 2.79 -11.20 -4.87
CA PHE A 58 3.26 -10.75 -3.56
C PHE A 58 3.99 -11.91 -2.89
N ASN A 59 5.23 -12.14 -3.31
CA ASN A 59 6.18 -13.00 -2.62
C ASN A 59 6.74 -12.16 -1.47
N GLY A 60 6.21 -12.32 -0.26
CA GLY A 60 6.58 -11.58 0.96
C GLY A 60 8.04 -11.74 1.42
N THR A 61 8.98 -11.99 0.51
CA THR A 61 10.34 -12.46 0.73
C THR A 61 11.37 -11.33 0.70
N LEU A 62 10.95 -10.07 0.88
CA LEU A 62 11.89 -8.94 1.09
C LEU A 62 11.87 -8.36 2.51
N LEU A 63 11.23 -9.04 3.48
CA LEU A 63 11.35 -8.72 4.90
C LEU A 63 11.63 -9.97 5.75
N THR A 64 12.75 -10.63 5.48
CA THR A 64 13.51 -11.30 6.55
C THR A 64 14.97 -10.98 6.33
N ALA A 65 15.46 -9.97 7.05
CA ALA A 65 16.87 -9.91 7.38
C ALA A 65 17.21 -11.21 8.14
N THR A 66 18.14 -11.98 7.59
CA THR A 66 18.48 -13.34 8.02
C THR A 66 19.46 -13.34 9.21
N ALA A 67 19.18 -14.23 10.15
CA ALA A 67 20.08 -15.01 11.01
C ALA A 67 20.87 -14.37 12.18
N THR A 68 20.66 -15.04 13.31
CA THR A 68 21.50 -15.23 14.53
C THR A 68 21.50 -14.13 15.57
#